data_AF-A0A536PWZ2-F1
#
_entry.id   AF-A0A536PWZ2-F1
#
_cell.length_a   1.000
_cell.length_b   1.000
_cell.length_c   1.000
_cell.angle_alpha   90.00
_cell.angle_beta   90.00
_cell.angle_gamma   90.00
#
_symmetry.space_group_name_H-M   'P 1'
#
loop_
_entity.id
_entity.type
_entity.pdbx_description
1 polymer ?
#
loop_
_entity_poly.entity_id
_entity_poly.type
_entity_poly.pdbx_seq_one_letter_code
_entity_poly.pdbx_strand_id
1 'polypeptide(L)'
;MSRMPGGGRIDRSRPIRFTFNGLPYQGYAGDTLASALLANDIRVVARSVTYGRPRGVFSAGSEEPNALVQVGSETMLRATQVELIDELEATSLDGRGRLTSEPETGRFDKIYAHCEVLVVGGGPAGRNAAQSAAQSGDRVILLDEQPLPNSEDFESLPSNVRVLLRTTAFGLYDHNLVLAAQRRAAGGRLWQIRARQVVLATGAHERPLVFANNDRPGIMLAGAVRTYLNRYGVAPGTRAVVFTNNDTTAPLANELRSAGITVAAIIDIRQDQAVVDTDGDDDGLRAITLNGGERVECDLLCVSGGFNPTAHLYSQAQGKLRYDERLACFRPDGRVPNVTVVG
;
A
#
# COMPACT_ATOMS: atom_id res chain seq x y z
N MET A 1 -12.15 16.65 -8.86
CA MET A 1 -13.17 16.49 -7.79
C MET A 1 -12.71 15.33 -6.95
N SER A 2 -12.16 15.59 -5.75
CA SER A 2 -11.12 14.69 -5.26
C SER A 2 -11.38 14.13 -3.84
N ARG A 3 -12.37 14.66 -3.09
CA ARG A 3 -13.01 13.95 -1.95
C ARG A 3 -14.48 13.66 -2.25
N MET A 4 -14.91 12.42 -2.01
CA MET A 4 -16.31 12.02 -2.13
C MET A 4 -17.14 12.56 -0.96
N PRO A 5 -18.44 12.87 -1.17
CA PRO A 5 -19.31 13.43 -0.14
C PRO A 5 -19.54 12.49 1.05
N GLY A 6 -19.41 11.18 0.85
CA GLY A 6 -19.53 10.16 1.88
C GLY A 6 -18.59 8.98 1.63
N GLY A 7 -18.67 7.98 2.51
CA GLY A 7 -17.79 6.80 2.48
C GLY A 7 -16.38 7.07 3.00
N GLY A 8 -15.53 6.06 2.87
CA GLY A 8 -14.22 6.01 3.51
C GLY A 8 -14.28 5.60 4.99
N ARG A 9 -13.18 5.05 5.49
CA ARG A 9 -12.91 4.71 6.89
C ARG A 9 -12.08 5.82 7.53
N ILE A 10 -12.57 7.05 7.40
CA ILE A 10 -11.97 8.27 7.94
C ILE A 10 -12.96 8.93 8.89
N ASP A 11 -12.46 9.61 9.91
CA ASP A 11 -13.31 10.36 10.83
C ASP A 11 -13.55 11.78 10.29
N ARG A 12 -14.67 11.92 9.58
CA ARG A 12 -15.08 13.20 8.98
C ARG A 12 -15.46 14.27 10.02
N SER A 13 -15.69 13.89 11.28
CA SER A 13 -15.94 14.83 12.38
C SER A 13 -14.66 15.48 12.91
N ARG A 14 -13.50 14.91 12.56
CA ARG A 14 -12.17 15.35 13.01
C ARG A 14 -11.32 15.79 11.82
N PRO A 15 -11.53 17.03 11.31
CA PRO A 15 -10.66 17.59 10.29
C PRO A 15 -9.23 17.77 10.82
N ILE A 16 -8.25 17.59 9.94
CA ILE A 16 -6.82 17.69 10.25
C ILE A 16 -6.19 18.70 9.28
N ARG A 17 -5.45 19.68 9.80
CA ARG A 17 -4.70 20.63 8.98
C ARG A 17 -3.29 20.10 8.72
N PHE A 18 -2.79 20.32 7.52
CA PHE A 18 -1.41 19.97 7.16
C PHE A 18 -0.89 20.92 6.09
N THR A 19 0.43 21.00 5.96
CA THR A 19 1.12 21.78 4.95
C THR A 19 1.87 20.84 4.02
N PHE A 20 1.72 21.05 2.72
CA PHE A 20 2.51 20.35 1.71
C PHE A 20 3.16 21.35 0.76
N ASN A 21 4.47 21.26 0.59
CA ASN A 21 5.26 22.19 -0.24
C ASN A 21 4.99 23.68 0.11
N GLY A 22 4.82 23.97 1.41
CA GLY A 22 4.58 25.32 1.93
C GLY A 22 3.14 25.82 1.77
N LEU A 23 2.24 25.03 1.20
CA LEU A 23 0.83 25.39 1.03
C LEU A 23 -0.05 24.63 2.04
N PRO A 24 -1.04 25.30 2.67
CA PRO A 24 -1.94 24.68 3.62
C PRO A 24 -3.04 23.88 2.92
N TYR A 25 -3.36 22.72 3.48
CA TYR A 25 -4.40 21.81 3.03
C TYR A 25 -5.16 21.22 4.23
N GLN A 26 -6.26 20.52 3.93
CA GLN A 26 -7.08 19.87 4.92
C GLN A 26 -7.36 18.41 4.53
N GLY A 27 -7.27 17.52 5.52
CA GLY A 27 -7.74 16.14 5.44
C GLY A 27 -8.56 15.78 6.67
N TYR A 28 -8.65 14.49 6.96
CA TYR A 28 -9.38 13.96 8.10
C TYR A 28 -8.55 12.94 8.87
N ALA A 29 -8.85 12.77 10.16
CA ALA A 29 -8.23 11.71 10.93
C ALA A 29 -8.51 10.34 10.28
N GLY A 30 -7.46 9.54 10.09
CA GLY A 30 -7.50 8.27 9.37
C GLY A 30 -6.98 8.36 7.92
N ASP A 31 -6.80 9.56 7.37
CA ASP A 31 -6.08 9.73 6.10
C ASP A 31 -4.60 9.38 6.24
N THR A 32 -4.01 8.93 5.13
CA THR A 32 -2.58 9.05 4.88
C THR A 32 -2.31 10.36 4.11
N LEU A 33 -1.07 10.85 4.13
CA LEU A 33 -0.69 12.02 3.34
C LEU A 33 -1.04 11.84 1.86
N ALA A 34 -0.80 10.66 1.26
CA ALA A 34 -1.18 10.40 -0.13
C ALA A 34 -2.68 10.53 -0.37
N SER A 35 -3.52 9.97 0.52
CA SER A 35 -4.97 10.11 0.39
C SER A 35 -5.45 11.55 0.56
N ALA A 36 -4.82 12.32 1.44
CA ALA A 36 -5.14 13.73 1.66
C ALA A 36 -4.68 14.60 0.48
N LEU A 37 -3.52 14.33 -0.11
CA LEU A 37 -3.04 15.00 -1.32
C LEU A 37 -3.98 14.76 -2.50
N LEU A 38 -4.32 13.50 -2.76
CA LEU A 38 -5.30 13.17 -3.80
C LEU A 38 -6.65 13.85 -3.51
N ALA A 39 -7.09 13.89 -2.25
CA ALA A 39 -8.33 14.56 -1.88
C ALA A 39 -8.38 16.07 -2.15
N ASN A 40 -7.22 16.71 -2.20
CA ASN A 40 -7.03 18.12 -2.53
C ASN A 40 -6.62 18.33 -4.01
N ASP A 41 -6.84 17.33 -4.87
CA ASP A 41 -6.54 17.34 -6.30
C ASP A 41 -5.04 17.50 -6.64
N ILE A 42 -4.16 17.13 -5.72
CA ILE A 42 -2.72 17.13 -5.94
C ILE A 42 -2.32 15.82 -6.63
N ARG A 43 -2.21 15.89 -7.96
CA ARG A 43 -1.92 14.74 -8.83
C ARG A 43 -0.42 14.49 -9.02
N VAL A 44 0.37 15.57 -9.04
CA VAL A 44 1.83 15.52 -9.16
C VAL A 44 2.43 15.69 -7.78
N VAL A 45 3.10 14.66 -7.28
CA VAL A 45 3.65 14.62 -5.92
C VAL A 45 5.18 14.63 -5.91
N ALA A 46 5.81 14.24 -7.02
CA ALA A 46 7.27 14.23 -7.17
C ALA A 46 7.65 14.32 -8.66
N ARG A 47 8.95 14.46 -8.94
CA ARG A 47 9.54 14.24 -10.26
C ARG A 47 10.54 13.07 -10.23
N SER A 48 10.67 12.37 -11.36
CA SER A 48 11.59 11.25 -11.50
C SER A 48 13.05 11.72 -11.34
N VAL A 49 13.87 10.94 -10.63
CA VAL A 49 15.25 11.32 -10.27
C VAL A 49 16.12 11.70 -11.48
N THR A 50 16.06 10.93 -12.56
CA THR A 50 16.99 11.07 -13.69
C THR A 50 16.47 12.03 -14.76
N TYR A 51 15.18 11.92 -15.10
CA TYR A 51 14.61 12.61 -16.27
C TYR A 51 13.71 13.79 -15.89
N GLY A 52 13.52 14.04 -14.59
CA GLY A 52 12.62 15.09 -14.11
C GLY A 52 11.16 14.92 -14.54
N ARG A 53 10.72 13.75 -15.01
CA ARG A 53 9.34 13.52 -15.45
C ARG A 53 8.37 13.68 -14.27
N PRO A 54 7.19 14.30 -14.47
CA PRO A 54 6.19 14.41 -13.40
C PRO A 54 5.75 13.01 -12.95
N ARG A 55 5.55 12.83 -11.64
CA ARG A 55 5.10 11.59 -11.02
C ARG A 55 3.98 11.84 -10.03
N GLY A 56 2.95 11.02 -10.11
CA GLY A 56 1.85 10.99 -9.15
C GLY A 56 1.94 9.80 -8.20
N VAL A 57 1.02 9.77 -7.24
CA VAL A 57 0.77 8.59 -6.39
C VAL A 57 0.43 7.40 -7.28
N PHE A 58 1.10 6.27 -7.08
CA PHE A 58 0.93 5.09 -7.94
C PHE A 58 0.19 3.94 -7.24
N SER A 59 0.38 3.81 -5.93
CA SER A 59 -0.10 2.72 -5.09
C SER A 59 -0.82 3.25 -3.83
N ALA A 60 -1.10 2.39 -2.86
CA ALA A 60 -1.70 2.78 -1.57
C ALA A 60 -1.01 2.15 -0.35
N GLY A 61 0.20 1.61 -0.51
CA GLY A 61 0.90 0.86 0.53
C GLY A 61 2.42 1.03 0.51
N SER A 62 3.14 0.03 1.01
CA SER A 62 4.62 0.01 1.08
C SER A 62 5.28 -0.13 -0.29
N GLU A 63 4.53 -0.53 -1.31
CA GLU A 63 4.96 -0.68 -2.69
C GLU A 63 5.05 0.64 -3.48
N GLU A 64 4.74 1.78 -2.86
CA GLU A 64 4.79 3.11 -3.50
C GLU A 64 6.20 3.46 -4.02
N PRO A 65 6.35 3.69 -5.33
CA PRO A 65 7.63 4.02 -5.93
C PRO A 65 7.88 5.53 -6.10
N ASN A 66 6.83 6.36 -6.13
CA ASN A 66 6.92 7.75 -6.61
C ASN A 66 6.76 8.77 -5.50
N ALA A 67 5.68 8.70 -4.73
CA ALA A 67 5.26 9.72 -3.77
C ALA A 67 6.10 9.69 -2.49
N LEU A 68 7.38 10.06 -2.62
CA LEU A 68 8.33 10.18 -1.53
C LEU A 68 8.33 11.60 -0.97
N VAL A 69 8.36 11.72 0.35
CA VAL A 69 8.26 12.98 1.07
C VAL A 69 9.25 13.07 2.23
N GLN A 70 9.52 14.29 2.64
CA GLN A 70 10.19 14.60 3.90
C GLN A 70 9.19 15.25 4.85
N VAL A 71 9.15 14.77 6.09
CA VAL A 71 8.28 15.25 7.18
C VAL A 71 9.17 15.59 8.37
N GLY A 72 9.31 16.88 8.68
CA GLY A 72 10.30 17.34 9.67
C GLY A 72 11.71 16.85 9.34
N SER A 73 12.33 16.12 10.28
CA SER A 73 13.66 15.50 10.14
C SER A 73 13.64 14.15 9.41
N GLU A 74 12.49 13.50 9.31
CA GLU A 74 12.37 12.20 8.64
C GLU A 74 12.24 12.38 7.13
N THR A 75 13.08 11.67 6.37
CA THR A 75 13.18 11.81 4.92
C THR A 75 12.97 10.47 4.22
N MET A 76 12.73 10.50 2.91
CA MET A 76 12.45 9.31 2.09
C MET A 76 11.24 8.49 2.58
N LEU A 77 10.28 9.14 3.22
CA LEU A 77 9.04 8.52 3.65
C LEU A 77 8.09 8.36 2.46
N ARG A 78 7.30 7.30 2.44
CA ARG A 78 6.24 7.12 1.43
C ARG A 78 4.98 7.83 1.92
N ALA A 79 4.44 8.76 1.14
CA ALA A 79 3.22 9.48 1.48
C ALA A 79 2.03 8.54 1.74
N THR A 80 2.03 7.34 1.15
CA THR A 80 1.04 6.27 1.38
C THR A 80 1.09 5.65 2.77
N GLN A 81 2.21 5.80 3.50
CA GLN A 81 2.40 5.27 4.85
C GLN A 81 2.63 6.36 5.91
N VAL A 82 2.62 7.63 5.52
CA VAL A 82 2.63 8.76 6.44
C VAL A 82 1.19 9.02 6.85
N GLU A 83 0.89 8.85 8.13
CA GLU A 83 -0.44 9.17 8.66
C GLU A 83 -0.61 10.66 8.83
N LEU A 84 -1.80 11.15 8.50
CA LEU A 84 -2.10 12.56 8.68
C LEU A 84 -2.29 12.86 10.17
N ILE A 85 -1.48 13.77 10.68
CA ILE A 85 -1.60 14.35 12.02
C ILE A 85 -1.72 15.87 11.88
N ASP A 86 -2.27 16.51 12.91
CA ASP A 86 -2.49 17.95 12.90
C ASP A 86 -1.16 18.71 12.84
N GLU A 87 -1.14 19.77 12.03
CA GLU A 87 0.04 20.60 11.77
C GLU A 87 1.22 19.83 11.15
N LEU A 88 0.96 18.69 10.49
CA LEU A 88 1.98 17.97 9.73
C LEU A 88 2.51 18.85 8.59
N GLU A 89 3.83 18.99 8.51
CA GLU A 89 4.50 19.66 7.39
C GLU A 89 5.28 18.64 6.56
N ALA A 90 4.97 18.59 5.26
CA ALA A 90 5.61 17.69 4.31
C ALA A 90 6.13 18.43 3.08
N THR A 91 7.22 17.92 2.52
CA THR A 91 7.78 18.39 1.24
C THR A 91 8.00 17.22 0.29
N SER A 92 7.76 17.44 -1.00
CA SER A 92 8.01 16.45 -2.05
C SER A 92 9.50 16.16 -2.22
N LEU A 93 9.85 14.90 -2.48
CA LEU A 93 11.21 14.47 -2.79
C LEU A 93 11.29 13.87 -4.19
N ASP A 94 12.28 14.35 -4.97
CA ASP A 94 12.61 13.79 -6.28
C ASP A 94 13.60 12.61 -6.13
N GLY A 95 13.22 11.65 -5.29
CA GLY A 95 13.97 10.43 -4.95
C GLY A 95 15.30 10.65 -4.23
N ARG A 96 15.55 11.85 -3.70
CA ARG A 96 16.74 12.16 -2.89
C ARG A 96 16.34 12.88 -1.61
N GLY A 97 16.54 12.22 -0.47
CA GLY A 97 16.29 12.77 0.85
C GLY A 97 17.38 13.74 1.32
N ARG A 98 17.06 14.53 2.33
CA ARG A 98 18.00 15.41 3.03
C ARG A 98 17.95 15.12 4.52
N LEU A 99 19.10 14.81 5.10
CA LEU A 99 19.22 14.68 6.56
C LEU A 99 19.27 16.07 7.18
N THR A 100 18.66 16.22 8.34
CA THR A 100 18.76 17.42 9.16
C THR A 100 19.91 17.29 10.17
N SER A 101 20.48 18.42 10.60
CA SER A 101 21.41 18.46 11.74
C SER A 101 20.70 18.46 13.09
N GLU A 102 19.38 18.67 13.10
CA GLU A 102 18.56 18.61 14.31
C GLU A 102 18.63 17.22 14.94
N PRO A 103 18.83 17.12 16.27
CA PRO A 103 18.93 15.85 16.94
C PRO A 103 17.58 15.11 16.93
N GLU A 104 17.64 13.79 16.78
CA GLU A 104 16.47 12.92 16.90
C GLU A 104 15.93 12.96 18.33
N THR A 105 14.63 13.29 18.48
CA THR A 105 13.97 13.44 19.79
C THR A 105 13.03 12.27 20.11
N GLY A 106 12.75 11.41 19.12
CA GLY A 106 11.96 10.20 19.28
C GLY A 106 12.60 9.24 20.29
N ARG A 107 11.75 8.58 21.08
CA ARG A 107 12.20 7.56 22.02
C ARG A 107 12.26 6.21 21.32
N PHE A 108 13.46 5.65 21.28
CA PHE A 108 13.70 4.31 20.73
C PHE A 108 14.03 3.32 21.84
N ASP A 109 13.30 2.21 21.88
CA ASP A 109 13.56 1.12 22.81
C ASP A 109 13.51 -0.25 22.10
N LYS A 110 13.83 -1.30 22.86
CA LYS A 110 13.85 -2.68 22.36
C LYS A 110 13.13 -3.59 23.34
N ILE A 111 12.34 -4.54 22.80
CA ILE A 111 11.70 -5.61 23.55
C ILE A 111 12.10 -6.97 22.99
N TYR A 112 12.31 -7.93 23.89
CA TYR A 112 12.41 -9.35 23.57
C TYR A 112 11.11 -10.04 23.96
N ALA A 113 10.57 -10.88 23.07
CA ALA A 113 9.35 -11.61 23.32
C ALA A 113 9.47 -13.06 22.84
N HIS A 114 8.70 -13.93 23.48
CA HIS A 114 8.48 -15.31 23.03
C HIS A 114 6.99 -15.52 22.79
N CYS A 115 6.67 -16.32 21.78
CA CYS A 115 5.30 -16.76 21.50
C CYS A 115 5.31 -18.17 20.90
N GLU A 116 4.18 -18.87 21.02
CA GLU A 116 4.01 -20.16 20.38
C GLU A 116 3.75 -19.98 18.89
N VAL A 117 2.96 -18.97 18.50
CA VAL A 117 2.67 -18.65 17.10
C VAL A 117 2.84 -17.16 16.84
N LEU A 118 3.70 -16.82 15.88
CA LEU A 118 3.80 -15.47 15.32
C LEU A 118 3.11 -15.43 13.97
N VAL A 119 2.12 -14.57 13.80
CA VAL A 119 1.45 -14.32 12.52
C VAL A 119 1.90 -12.97 11.97
N VAL A 120 2.38 -12.97 10.72
CA VAL A 120 2.84 -11.77 10.01
C VAL A 120 1.85 -11.42 8.89
N GLY A 121 1.12 -10.32 9.06
CA GLY A 121 0.06 -9.86 8.17
C GLY A 121 -1.32 -10.01 8.81
N GLY A 122 -2.05 -8.91 8.95
CA GLY A 122 -3.37 -8.79 9.58
C GLY A 122 -4.54 -8.81 8.60
N GLY A 123 -4.32 -9.24 7.36
CA GLY A 123 -5.39 -9.51 6.39
C GLY A 123 -6.27 -10.71 6.79
N PRO A 124 -7.29 -11.06 5.99
CA PRO A 124 -8.21 -12.15 6.32
C PRO A 124 -7.52 -13.48 6.65
N ALA A 125 -6.50 -13.87 5.88
CA ALA A 125 -5.75 -15.11 6.10
C ALA A 125 -5.00 -15.10 7.45
N GLY A 126 -4.37 -13.98 7.79
CA GLY A 126 -3.63 -13.84 9.04
C GLY A 126 -4.53 -13.75 10.27
N ARG A 127 -5.67 -13.06 10.19
CA ARG A 127 -6.66 -13.05 11.28
C ARG A 127 -7.22 -14.45 11.54
N ASN A 128 -7.58 -15.18 10.48
CA ASN A 128 -8.05 -16.56 10.62
C ASN A 128 -6.97 -17.46 11.23
N ALA A 129 -5.71 -17.31 10.80
CA ALA A 129 -4.59 -18.05 11.38
C ALA A 129 -4.37 -17.72 12.87
N ALA A 130 -4.43 -16.44 13.24
CA ALA A 130 -4.29 -15.99 14.63
C ALA A 130 -5.43 -16.53 15.50
N GLN A 131 -6.67 -16.46 15.02
CA GLN A 131 -7.85 -16.98 15.72
C GLN A 131 -7.76 -18.50 15.92
N SER A 132 -7.39 -19.25 14.88
CA SER A 132 -7.25 -20.70 14.94
C SER A 132 -6.13 -21.13 15.90
N ALA A 133 -4.97 -20.47 15.86
CA ALA A 133 -3.89 -20.73 16.80
C ALA A 133 -4.31 -20.44 18.25
N ALA A 134 -5.01 -19.31 18.47
CA ALA A 134 -5.45 -18.90 19.80
C ALA A 134 -6.45 -19.87 20.43
N GLN A 135 -7.31 -20.52 19.64
CA GLN A 135 -8.24 -21.55 20.13
C GLN A 135 -7.53 -22.79 20.71
N SER A 136 -6.27 -23.01 20.34
CA SER A 136 -5.45 -24.10 20.90
C SER A 136 -4.79 -23.73 22.24
N GLY A 137 -5.03 -22.52 22.75
CA GLY A 137 -4.42 -22.00 23.99
C GLY A 137 -3.01 -21.44 23.81
N ASP A 138 -2.47 -21.41 22.59
CA ASP A 138 -1.15 -20.86 22.28
C ASP A 138 -1.08 -19.35 22.57
N ARG A 139 0.07 -18.80 23.00
CA ARG A 139 0.28 -17.35 23.01
C ARG A 139 0.60 -16.91 21.60
N VAL A 140 -0.26 -16.06 21.06
CA VAL A 140 -0.17 -15.62 19.67
C VAL A 140 0.29 -14.16 19.64
N ILE A 141 1.23 -13.84 18.76
CA ILE A 141 1.50 -12.46 18.37
C ILE A 141 1.05 -12.32 16.92
N LEU A 142 0.16 -11.36 16.64
CA LEU A 142 -0.23 -10.97 15.29
C LEU A 142 0.36 -9.58 15.03
N LEU A 143 1.16 -9.43 13.98
CA LEU A 143 1.69 -8.13 13.58
C LEU A 143 1.26 -7.74 12.18
N ASP A 144 1.08 -6.44 11.95
CA ASP A 144 0.77 -5.86 10.65
C ASP A 144 1.40 -4.46 10.53
N GLU A 145 1.87 -4.12 9.32
CA GLU A 145 2.52 -2.82 9.08
C GLU A 145 1.53 -1.65 9.03
N GLN A 146 0.26 -1.91 8.78
CA GLN A 146 -0.77 -0.89 8.60
C GLN A 146 -1.41 -0.46 9.95
N PRO A 147 -2.00 0.75 10.00
CA PRO A 147 -2.97 1.11 11.04
C PRO A 147 -4.15 0.14 11.11
N LEU A 148 -4.87 0.08 12.23
CA LEU A 148 -6.25 -0.45 12.25
C LEU A 148 -7.09 0.31 11.22
N PRO A 149 -7.67 -0.35 10.20
CA PRO A 149 -8.70 0.27 9.38
C PRO A 149 -10.10 0.07 10.00
N ASN A 150 -10.29 -0.91 10.88
CA ASN A 150 -11.52 -1.21 11.65
C ASN A 150 -11.11 -1.85 12.99
N SER A 151 -11.48 -1.27 14.14
CA SER A 151 -11.16 -1.87 15.45
C SER A 151 -11.95 -3.16 15.72
N GLU A 152 -13.19 -3.23 15.25
CA GLU A 152 -14.10 -4.38 15.41
C GLU A 152 -13.50 -5.71 14.88
N ASP A 153 -12.74 -5.65 13.79
CA ASP A 153 -12.09 -6.81 13.16
C ASP A 153 -11.03 -7.47 14.04
N PHE A 154 -10.48 -6.72 15.00
CA PHE A 154 -9.42 -7.16 15.92
C PHE A 154 -9.91 -7.27 17.36
N GLU A 155 -10.97 -6.56 17.74
CA GLU A 155 -11.64 -6.69 19.05
C GLU A 155 -12.25 -8.07 19.27
N SER A 156 -12.60 -8.78 18.19
CA SER A 156 -13.10 -10.17 18.25
C SER A 156 -12.01 -11.23 18.46
N LEU A 157 -10.73 -10.86 18.45
CA LEU A 157 -9.65 -11.81 18.66
C LEU A 157 -9.58 -12.26 20.13
N PRO A 158 -9.27 -13.54 20.40
CA PRO A 158 -9.11 -14.03 21.76
C PRO A 158 -8.05 -13.27 22.57
N SER A 159 -8.21 -13.23 23.89
CA SER A 159 -7.34 -12.46 24.80
C SER A 159 -5.87 -12.92 24.82
N ASN A 160 -5.58 -14.15 24.37
CA ASN A 160 -4.22 -14.68 24.19
C ASN A 160 -3.58 -14.27 22.85
N VAL A 161 -4.23 -13.42 22.04
CA VAL A 161 -3.65 -12.79 20.85
C VAL A 161 -3.18 -11.39 21.20
N ARG A 162 -1.86 -11.16 21.15
CA ARG A 162 -1.28 -9.81 21.19
C ARG A 162 -1.19 -9.26 19.76
N VAL A 163 -1.95 -8.19 19.49
CA VAL A 163 -1.91 -7.49 18.20
C VAL A 163 -0.89 -6.35 18.25
N LEU A 164 0.01 -6.31 17.26
CA LEU A 164 1.04 -5.28 17.07
C LEU A 164 0.87 -4.62 15.71
N LEU A 165 0.28 -3.43 15.69
CA LEU A 165 0.05 -2.68 14.45
C LEU A 165 1.14 -1.65 14.25
N ARG A 166 1.19 -1.08 13.04
CA ARG A 166 2.30 -0.21 12.62
C ARG A 166 3.65 -0.92 12.80
N THR A 167 3.65 -2.24 12.67
CA THR A 167 4.75 -3.11 13.03
C THR A 167 5.14 -3.95 11.83
N THR A 168 6.26 -3.59 11.21
CA THR A 168 6.78 -4.29 10.03
C THR A 168 7.78 -5.34 10.50
N ALA A 169 7.50 -6.63 10.28
CA ALA A 169 8.53 -7.66 10.33
C ALA A 169 9.46 -7.50 9.13
N PHE A 170 10.72 -7.15 9.38
CA PHE A 170 11.70 -6.86 8.33
C PHE A 170 12.77 -7.95 8.19
N GLY A 171 12.87 -8.84 9.18
CA GLY A 171 13.87 -9.90 9.20
C GLY A 171 13.32 -11.20 9.80
N LEU A 172 13.50 -12.33 9.11
CA LEU A 172 13.30 -13.69 9.63
C LEU A 172 14.62 -14.46 9.55
N TYR A 173 15.13 -14.89 10.71
CA TYR A 173 16.44 -15.52 10.90
C TYR A 173 16.31 -16.90 11.55
N ASP A 174 17.46 -17.56 11.75
CA ASP A 174 17.59 -18.89 12.33
C ASP A 174 16.78 -19.09 13.60
N HIS A 175 16.24 -20.30 13.72
CA HIS A 175 15.40 -20.74 14.84
C HIS A 175 14.18 -19.83 15.07
N ASN A 176 13.57 -19.32 14.00
CA ASN A 176 12.38 -18.45 14.05
C ASN A 176 12.58 -17.20 14.90
N LEU A 177 13.74 -16.56 14.78
CA LEU A 177 13.92 -15.18 15.29
C LEU A 177 13.35 -14.22 14.24
N VAL A 178 12.32 -13.47 14.62
CA VAL A 178 11.80 -12.37 13.80
C VAL A 178 12.17 -11.04 14.42
N LEU A 179 12.75 -10.16 13.61
CA LEU A 179 12.93 -8.76 13.95
C LEU A 179 11.81 -7.94 13.31
N ALA A 180 11.16 -7.10 14.14
CA ALA A 180 10.10 -6.22 13.68
C ALA A 180 10.27 -4.81 14.24
N ALA A 181 9.98 -3.80 13.41
CA ALA A 181 10.03 -2.40 13.79
C ALA A 181 8.59 -1.88 13.96
N GLN A 182 8.25 -1.49 15.18
CA GLN A 182 6.97 -0.85 15.50
C GLN A 182 7.13 0.67 15.52
N ARG A 183 6.38 1.37 14.66
CA ARG A 183 6.28 2.83 14.70
C ARG A 183 5.37 3.27 15.84
N ARG A 184 5.76 4.32 16.55
CA ARG A 184 5.00 4.92 17.65
C ARG A 184 4.92 6.43 17.43
N ALA A 185 3.98 7.10 18.10
CA ALA A 185 3.77 8.54 17.93
C ALA A 185 5.02 9.40 18.24
N ALA A 186 5.93 8.91 19.08
CA ALA A 186 7.17 9.61 19.44
C ALA A 186 8.36 8.63 19.47
N GLY A 187 8.77 8.15 18.29
CA GLY A 187 9.88 7.22 18.09
C GLY A 187 9.46 5.82 17.67
N GLY A 188 10.16 4.80 18.14
CA GLY A 188 9.96 3.43 17.65
C GLY A 188 10.37 2.36 18.65
N ARG A 189 9.90 1.15 18.40
CA ARG A 189 10.26 -0.03 19.19
C ARG A 189 10.76 -1.13 18.28
N LEU A 190 11.97 -1.62 18.57
CA LEU A 190 12.48 -2.84 17.97
C LEU A 190 11.98 -4.06 18.76
N TRP A 191 11.31 -4.96 18.08
CA TRP A 191 10.89 -6.25 18.61
C TRP A 191 11.86 -7.34 18.15
N GLN A 192 12.35 -8.13 19.11
CA GLN A 192 13.03 -9.39 18.87
C GLN A 192 12.11 -10.52 19.34
N ILE A 193 11.47 -11.20 18.40
CA ILE A 193 10.44 -12.19 18.69
C ILE A 193 10.98 -13.57 18.35
N ARG A 194 11.07 -14.44 19.35
CA ARG A 194 11.33 -15.88 19.14
C ARG A 194 9.98 -16.60 19.11
N ALA A 195 9.66 -17.23 17.98
CA ALA A 195 8.40 -17.94 17.82
C ALA A 195 8.61 -19.45 17.68
N ARG A 196 7.75 -20.28 18.30
CA ARG A 196 7.78 -21.73 18.03
C ARG A 196 7.35 -22.04 16.59
N GLN A 197 6.34 -21.33 16.08
CA GLN A 197 5.89 -21.36 14.69
C GLN A 197 5.73 -19.94 14.15
N VAL A 198 6.06 -19.74 12.87
CA VAL A 198 5.79 -18.49 12.15
C VAL A 198 4.77 -18.77 11.04
N VAL A 199 3.71 -17.96 10.97
CA VAL A 199 2.73 -17.96 9.89
C VAL A 199 2.90 -16.69 9.09
N LEU A 200 3.31 -16.82 7.83
CA LEU A 200 3.45 -15.73 6.88
C LEU A 200 2.13 -15.58 6.11
N ALA A 201 1.41 -14.51 6.42
CA ALA A 201 0.17 -14.09 5.78
C ALA A 201 0.35 -12.72 5.09
N THR A 202 1.49 -12.54 4.42
CA THR A 202 2.01 -11.27 3.90
C THR A 202 1.33 -10.77 2.62
N GLY A 203 0.37 -11.54 2.08
CA GLY A 203 -0.39 -11.18 0.90
C GLY A 203 0.44 -11.16 -0.38
N ALA A 204 -0.03 -10.40 -1.37
CA ALA A 204 0.61 -10.22 -2.67
C ALA A 204 0.45 -8.77 -3.13
N HIS A 205 1.52 -8.19 -3.67
CA HIS A 205 1.47 -6.87 -4.28
C HIS A 205 0.92 -6.97 -5.69
N GLU A 206 0.02 -6.05 -6.06
CA GLU A 206 -0.37 -5.89 -7.45
C GLU A 206 0.81 -5.34 -8.26
N ARG A 207 0.92 -5.76 -9.53
CA ARG A 207 2.01 -5.36 -10.41
C ARG A 207 1.51 -4.51 -11.58
N PRO A 208 2.34 -3.58 -12.09
CA PRO A 208 2.01 -2.80 -13.27
C PRO A 208 2.06 -3.65 -14.55
N LEU A 209 1.62 -3.06 -15.65
CA LEU A 209 1.91 -3.49 -17.02
C LEU A 209 2.98 -2.58 -17.64
N VAL A 210 3.83 -3.13 -18.48
CA VAL A 210 4.91 -2.40 -19.15
C VAL A 210 4.46 -2.00 -20.56
N PHE A 211 4.43 -0.70 -20.83
CA PHE A 211 4.07 -0.09 -22.11
C PHE A 211 4.67 1.32 -22.18
N ALA A 212 4.60 1.98 -23.33
CA ALA A 212 5.20 3.31 -23.50
C ALA A 212 4.52 4.35 -22.60
N ASN A 213 5.32 5.26 -22.04
CA ASN A 213 4.84 6.34 -21.17
C ASN A 213 3.95 5.87 -19.99
N ASN A 214 4.21 4.69 -19.43
CA ASN A 214 3.41 4.11 -18.34
C ASN A 214 3.66 4.73 -16.94
N ASP A 215 4.28 5.91 -16.87
CA ASP A 215 4.73 6.53 -15.61
C ASP A 215 4.07 7.88 -15.28
N ARG A 216 3.11 8.32 -16.11
CA ARG A 216 2.44 9.62 -15.94
C ARG A 216 1.60 9.69 -14.65
N PRO A 217 1.50 10.86 -14.01
CA PRO A 217 0.50 11.12 -12.98
C PRO A 217 -0.91 10.78 -13.49
N GLY A 218 -1.71 10.10 -12.68
CA GLY A 218 -3.00 9.54 -13.08
C GLY A 218 -2.95 8.08 -13.53
N ILE A 219 -1.77 7.50 -13.76
CA ILE A 219 -1.62 6.04 -13.89
C ILE A 219 -1.41 5.47 -12.49
N MET A 220 -2.24 4.51 -12.09
CA MET A 220 -2.25 3.92 -10.74
C MET A 220 -2.51 2.42 -10.80
N LEU A 221 -2.04 1.67 -9.80
CA LEU A 221 -2.47 0.29 -9.58
C LEU A 221 -3.99 0.26 -9.35
N ALA A 222 -4.68 -0.69 -9.98
CA ALA A 222 -6.13 -0.80 -9.91
C ALA A 222 -6.62 -1.04 -8.47
N GLY A 223 -5.94 -1.90 -7.71
CA GLY A 223 -6.16 -2.14 -6.29
C GLY A 223 -5.91 -0.90 -5.43
N ALA A 224 -4.94 -0.05 -5.78
CA ALA A 224 -4.73 1.22 -5.08
C ALA A 224 -5.89 2.19 -5.30
N VAL A 225 -6.40 2.29 -6.54
CA VAL A 225 -7.61 3.07 -6.83
C VAL A 225 -8.79 2.58 -5.98
N ARG A 226 -9.00 1.26 -5.88
CA ARG A 226 -10.03 0.69 -4.98
C ARG A 226 -9.81 1.08 -3.53
N THR A 227 -8.56 1.10 -3.05
CA THR A 227 -8.26 1.55 -1.69
C THR A 227 -8.62 3.04 -1.51
N TYR A 228 -8.28 3.92 -2.45
CA TYR A 228 -8.66 5.34 -2.36
C TYR A 228 -10.17 5.54 -2.35
N LEU A 229 -10.91 4.84 -3.21
CA LEU A 229 -12.37 4.89 -3.23
C LEU A 229 -12.97 4.38 -1.91
N ASN A 230 -12.63 3.15 -1.51
CA ASN A 230 -13.36 2.44 -0.47
C ASN A 230 -12.85 2.76 0.94
N ARG A 231 -11.53 2.92 1.13
CA ARG A 231 -10.91 3.20 2.43
C ARG A 231 -10.84 4.70 2.71
N TYR A 232 -10.61 5.54 1.71
CA TYR A 232 -10.39 6.97 1.94
C TYR A 232 -11.54 7.86 1.42
N GLY A 233 -12.48 7.31 0.63
CA GLY A 233 -13.55 8.11 0.03
C GLY A 233 -12.98 9.18 -0.91
N VAL A 234 -11.95 8.84 -1.69
CA VAL A 234 -11.21 9.73 -2.59
C VAL A 234 -11.36 9.22 -4.02
N ALA A 235 -11.76 10.10 -4.92
CA ALA A 235 -11.85 9.83 -6.36
C ALA A 235 -10.55 10.34 -7.04
N PRO A 236 -9.63 9.45 -7.48
CA PRO A 236 -8.33 9.88 -8.01
C PRO A 236 -8.38 10.52 -9.41
N GLY A 237 -9.55 10.52 -10.04
CA GLY A 237 -9.80 11.10 -11.36
C GLY A 237 -11.29 11.18 -11.63
N THR A 238 -11.65 11.65 -12.82
CA THR A 238 -13.04 11.88 -13.23
C THR A 238 -13.47 10.99 -14.40
N ARG A 239 -12.50 10.53 -15.21
CA ARG A 239 -12.70 9.65 -16.35
C ARG A 239 -11.61 8.59 -16.40
N ALA A 240 -11.99 7.36 -16.07
CA ALA A 240 -11.08 6.24 -15.88
C ALA A 240 -11.09 5.26 -17.06
N VAL A 241 -9.92 4.70 -17.37
CA VAL A 241 -9.78 3.44 -18.12
C VAL A 241 -9.26 2.36 -17.18
N VAL A 242 -9.80 1.15 -17.28
CA VAL A 242 -9.25 -0.03 -16.61
C VAL A 242 -8.42 -0.82 -17.61
N PHE A 243 -7.15 -1.09 -17.32
CA PHE A 243 -6.26 -1.90 -18.15
C PHE A 243 -5.78 -3.14 -17.37
N THR A 244 -6.17 -4.33 -17.83
CA THR A 244 -6.01 -5.58 -17.06
C THR A 244 -5.56 -6.75 -17.92
N ASN A 245 -4.99 -7.77 -17.26
CA ASN A 245 -4.75 -9.10 -17.81
C ASN A 245 -5.39 -10.23 -16.97
N ASN A 246 -6.25 -9.87 -16.02
CA ASN A 246 -6.81 -10.79 -15.04
C ASN A 246 -8.19 -10.29 -14.55
N ASP A 247 -8.90 -11.12 -13.78
CA ASP A 247 -10.28 -10.86 -13.37
C ASP A 247 -10.44 -10.00 -12.11
N THR A 248 -9.36 -9.61 -11.42
CA THR A 248 -9.49 -8.92 -10.12
C THR A 248 -10.05 -7.51 -10.24
N THR A 249 -10.07 -6.96 -11.46
CA THR A 249 -10.65 -5.64 -11.78
C THR A 249 -12.14 -5.70 -12.11
N ALA A 250 -12.76 -6.89 -12.20
CA ALA A 250 -14.19 -7.04 -12.48
C ALA A 250 -15.10 -6.16 -11.61
N PRO A 251 -14.91 -6.05 -10.27
CA PRO A 251 -15.74 -5.16 -9.44
C PRO A 251 -15.39 -3.67 -9.61
N LEU A 252 -14.16 -3.33 -10.04
CA LEU A 252 -13.65 -1.95 -10.04
C LEU A 252 -14.48 -1.03 -10.94
N ALA A 253 -14.95 -1.51 -12.09
CA ALA A 253 -15.78 -0.69 -12.98
C ALA A 253 -17.07 -0.20 -12.31
N ASN A 254 -17.69 -1.03 -11.46
CA ASN A 254 -18.89 -0.66 -10.71
C ASN A 254 -18.55 0.25 -9.53
N GLU A 255 -17.42 0.02 -8.85
CA GLU A 255 -16.92 0.90 -7.78
C GLU A 255 -16.63 2.31 -8.32
N LEU A 256 -15.98 2.43 -9.48
CA LEU A 256 -15.72 3.70 -10.18
C LEU A 256 -17.02 4.44 -10.49
N ARG A 257 -18.00 3.77 -11.11
CA ARG A 257 -19.30 4.38 -11.45
C ARG A 257 -20.06 4.83 -10.20
N SER A 258 -20.04 4.02 -9.15
CA SER A 258 -20.67 4.34 -7.86
C SER A 258 -20.03 5.54 -7.19
N ALA A 259 -18.74 5.78 -7.45
CA ALA A 259 -18.01 6.96 -7.01
C ALA A 259 -18.18 8.19 -7.93
N GLY A 260 -19.03 8.10 -8.97
CA GLY A 260 -19.25 9.18 -9.93
C GLY A 260 -18.15 9.34 -10.99
N ILE A 261 -17.24 8.37 -11.11
CA ILE A 261 -16.18 8.37 -12.11
C ILE A 261 -16.69 7.74 -13.40
N THR A 262 -16.50 8.45 -14.52
CA THR A 262 -16.86 7.93 -15.85
C THR A 262 -15.90 6.81 -16.23
N VAL A 263 -16.40 5.59 -16.47
CA VAL A 263 -15.58 4.50 -17.03
C VAL A 263 -15.58 4.63 -18.55
N ALA A 264 -14.48 5.12 -19.12
CA ALA A 264 -14.32 5.36 -20.55
C ALA A 264 -14.16 4.04 -21.34
N ALA A 265 -13.36 3.11 -20.82
CA ALA A 265 -13.13 1.80 -21.41
C ALA A 265 -12.62 0.79 -20.37
N ILE A 266 -12.79 -0.50 -20.68
CA ILE A 266 -12.10 -1.61 -20.03
C ILE A 266 -11.29 -2.31 -21.12
N ILE A 267 -9.97 -2.33 -20.96
CA ILE A 267 -9.01 -2.88 -21.90
C ILE A 267 -8.46 -4.16 -21.28
N ASP A 268 -8.73 -5.29 -21.92
CA ASP A 268 -8.33 -6.62 -21.44
C ASP A 268 -7.38 -7.28 -22.44
N ILE A 269 -6.14 -7.54 -21.99
CA ILE A 269 -5.11 -8.21 -22.82
C ILE A 269 -5.59 -9.58 -23.31
N ARG A 270 -6.44 -10.26 -22.54
CA ARG A 270 -6.97 -11.59 -22.90
C ARG A 270 -7.97 -11.53 -24.06
N GLN A 271 -8.42 -10.34 -24.43
CA GLN A 271 -9.30 -10.05 -25.57
C GLN A 271 -8.53 -9.40 -26.73
N ASP A 272 -7.19 -9.53 -26.74
CA ASP A 272 -6.29 -8.95 -27.75
C ASP A 272 -6.33 -7.41 -27.81
N GLN A 273 -6.66 -6.77 -26.68
CA GLN A 273 -6.63 -5.31 -26.52
C GLN A 273 -5.48 -4.90 -25.60
N ALA A 274 -4.70 -3.90 -26.00
CA ALA A 274 -3.62 -3.40 -25.16
C ALA A 274 -3.50 -1.88 -25.23
N VAL A 275 -3.18 -1.26 -24.10
CA VAL A 275 -2.66 0.11 -24.09
C VAL A 275 -1.19 0.05 -24.50
N VAL A 276 -0.84 0.74 -25.58
CA VAL A 276 0.52 0.74 -26.12
C VAL A 276 1.28 2.04 -25.82
N ASP A 277 0.56 3.14 -25.61
CA ASP A 277 1.12 4.44 -25.25
C ASP A 277 0.13 5.30 -24.44
N THR A 278 0.64 6.33 -23.78
CA THR A 278 -0.17 7.37 -23.14
C THR A 278 0.26 8.78 -23.55
N ASP A 279 -0.71 9.67 -23.61
CA ASP A 279 -0.54 11.09 -23.88
C ASP A 279 -0.88 11.92 -22.63
N GLY A 280 -0.19 13.06 -22.47
CA GLY A 280 -0.33 13.90 -21.30
C GLY A 280 0.73 14.98 -21.18
N ASP A 281 0.48 15.92 -20.28
CA ASP A 281 1.30 17.12 -20.03
C ASP A 281 1.98 17.05 -18.64
N ASP A 282 2.48 18.18 -18.15
CA ASP A 282 3.08 18.28 -16.81
C ASP A 282 2.06 18.04 -15.67
N ASP A 283 0.76 18.14 -15.93
CA ASP A 283 -0.31 17.90 -14.95
C ASP A 283 -0.77 16.43 -14.92
N GLY A 284 -0.42 15.65 -15.95
CA GLY A 284 -0.59 14.19 -15.96
C GLY A 284 -1.23 13.62 -17.22
N LEU A 285 -1.83 12.45 -17.06
CA LEU A 285 -2.49 11.68 -18.10
C LEU A 285 -3.69 12.42 -18.68
N ARG A 286 -3.81 12.43 -20.02
CA ARG A 286 -4.95 12.97 -20.77
C ARG A 286 -5.63 11.94 -21.66
N ALA A 287 -4.86 11.00 -22.22
CA ALA A 287 -5.40 9.94 -23.06
C ALA A 287 -4.50 8.71 -23.09
N ILE A 288 -5.07 7.59 -23.52
CA ILE A 288 -4.35 6.37 -23.90
C ILE A 288 -4.47 6.09 -25.39
N THR A 289 -3.51 5.35 -25.93
CA THR A 289 -3.55 4.80 -27.29
C THR A 289 -3.60 3.28 -27.22
N LEU A 290 -4.55 2.68 -27.94
CA LEU A 290 -4.71 1.23 -28.05
C LEU A 290 -3.86 0.64 -29.17
N ASN A 291 -3.62 -0.67 -29.14
CA ASN A 291 -2.90 -1.41 -30.19
C ASN A 291 -3.53 -1.29 -31.59
N GLY A 292 -4.83 -1.00 -31.68
CA GLY A 292 -5.52 -0.68 -32.94
C GLY A 292 -5.37 0.77 -33.42
N GLY A 293 -4.63 1.63 -32.71
CA GLY A 293 -4.47 3.05 -33.00
C GLY A 293 -5.59 3.95 -32.47
N GLU A 294 -6.62 3.39 -31.86
CA GLU A 294 -7.70 4.16 -31.21
C GLU A 294 -7.17 4.95 -30.02
N ARG A 295 -7.60 6.22 -29.91
CA ARG A 295 -7.28 7.11 -28.80
C ARG A 295 -8.48 7.26 -27.87
N VAL A 296 -8.29 7.03 -26.57
CA VAL A 296 -9.34 7.16 -25.54
C VAL A 296 -8.92 8.20 -24.52
N GLU A 297 -9.69 9.29 -24.42
CA GLU A 297 -9.49 10.33 -23.41
C GLU A 297 -9.76 9.80 -21.99
N CYS A 298 -8.86 10.07 -21.06
CA CYS A 298 -8.98 9.70 -19.65
C CYS A 298 -7.96 10.46 -18.79
N ASP A 299 -8.31 10.72 -17.53
CA ASP A 299 -7.41 11.32 -16.54
C ASP A 299 -6.96 10.34 -15.44
N LEU A 300 -7.46 9.09 -15.52
CA LEU A 300 -7.10 7.98 -14.63
C LEU A 300 -6.95 6.69 -15.44
N LEU A 301 -5.81 6.02 -15.31
CA LEU A 301 -5.58 4.68 -15.86
C LEU A 301 -5.34 3.70 -14.70
N CYS A 302 -6.31 2.83 -14.46
CA CYS A 302 -6.24 1.80 -13.43
C CYS A 302 -5.59 0.54 -14.03
N VAL A 303 -4.36 0.23 -13.63
CA VAL A 303 -3.57 -0.87 -14.20
C VAL A 303 -3.55 -2.08 -13.27
N SER A 304 -3.86 -3.26 -13.82
CA SER A 304 -3.69 -4.55 -13.13
C SER A 304 -2.95 -5.54 -14.00
N GLY A 305 -1.65 -5.71 -13.74
CA GLY A 305 -0.82 -6.71 -14.41
C GLY A 305 -0.84 -8.09 -13.76
N GLY A 306 -1.61 -8.27 -12.68
CA GLY A 306 -1.62 -9.45 -11.82
C GLY A 306 -0.91 -9.19 -10.49
N PHE A 307 -0.50 -10.27 -9.80
CA PHE A 307 -0.02 -10.17 -8.41
C PHE A 307 1.27 -10.95 -8.18
N ASN A 308 2.16 -10.37 -7.39
CA ASN A 308 3.40 -10.96 -6.92
C ASN A 308 3.28 -11.25 -5.41
N PRO A 309 3.20 -12.53 -5.00
CA PRO A 309 3.23 -12.90 -3.60
C PRO A 309 4.39 -12.26 -2.85
N THR A 310 4.12 -11.71 -1.67
CA THR A 310 5.10 -11.04 -0.82
C THR A 310 5.94 -12.09 -0.09
N ALA A 311 6.79 -12.79 -0.84
CA ALA A 311 7.59 -13.93 -0.38
C ALA A 311 8.90 -13.55 0.32
N HIS A 312 9.12 -12.27 0.64
CA HIS A 312 10.38 -11.74 1.17
C HIS A 312 10.87 -12.48 2.41
N LEU A 313 10.04 -12.58 3.46
CA LEU A 313 10.41 -13.28 4.70
C LEU A 313 10.58 -14.79 4.49
N TYR A 314 9.77 -15.38 3.62
CA TYR A 314 9.89 -16.80 3.28
C TYR A 314 11.24 -17.10 2.61
N SER A 315 11.67 -16.24 1.67
CA SER A 315 12.98 -16.35 1.03
C SER A 315 14.14 -16.04 1.98
N GLN A 316 13.95 -15.12 2.95
CA GLN A 316 14.94 -14.88 4.01
C GLN A 316 15.15 -16.11 4.89
N ALA A 317 14.14 -16.97 5.05
CA ALA A 317 14.24 -18.28 5.68
C ALA A 317 14.70 -19.40 4.73
N GLN A 318 15.34 -19.04 3.61
CA GLN A 318 15.85 -19.94 2.57
C GLN A 318 14.78 -20.80 1.88
N GLY A 319 13.51 -20.43 2.01
CA GLY A 319 12.41 -21.05 1.28
C GLY A 319 12.60 -20.92 -0.24
N LYS A 320 12.24 -21.98 -0.98
CA LYS A 320 12.40 -22.01 -2.44
C LYS A 320 11.15 -21.49 -3.12
N LEU A 321 11.33 -20.81 -4.25
CA LEU A 321 10.20 -20.30 -5.03
C LEU A 321 10.04 -21.14 -6.28
N ARG A 322 8.80 -21.39 -6.68
CA ARG A 322 8.46 -21.94 -7.99
C ARG A 322 7.74 -20.89 -8.83
N TYR A 323 7.95 -20.94 -10.14
CA TYR A 323 7.16 -20.15 -11.08
C TYR A 323 5.79 -20.81 -11.29
N ASP A 324 4.73 -20.02 -11.23
CA ASP A 324 3.35 -20.42 -11.51
C ASP A 324 2.95 -19.82 -12.87
N GLU A 325 2.99 -20.64 -13.92
CA GLU A 325 2.72 -20.19 -15.31
C GLU A 325 1.32 -19.59 -15.47
N ARG A 326 0.34 -20.10 -14.73
CA ARG A 326 -1.06 -19.63 -14.81
C ARG A 326 -1.22 -18.23 -14.24
N LEU A 327 -0.47 -17.90 -13.19
CA LEU A 327 -0.51 -16.57 -12.54
C LEU A 327 0.61 -15.64 -13.03
N ALA A 328 1.55 -16.18 -13.80
CA ALA A 328 2.78 -15.53 -14.24
C ALA A 328 3.55 -14.87 -13.08
N CYS A 329 3.74 -15.58 -11.96
CA CYS A 329 4.48 -15.09 -10.79
C CYS A 329 5.23 -16.18 -10.06
N PHE A 330 6.16 -15.77 -9.18
CA PHE A 330 6.83 -16.68 -8.25
C PHE A 330 6.00 -16.87 -6.98
N ARG A 331 5.92 -18.12 -6.51
CA ARG A 331 5.21 -18.49 -5.28
C ARG A 331 6.13 -19.30 -4.36
N PRO A 332 5.94 -19.20 -3.03
CA PRO A 332 6.55 -20.12 -2.07
C PRO A 332 6.34 -21.58 -2.47
N ASP A 333 7.40 -22.38 -2.39
CA ASP A 333 7.43 -23.78 -2.78
C ASP A 333 8.24 -24.65 -1.80
N GLY A 334 7.63 -25.75 -1.39
CA GLY A 334 8.20 -26.63 -0.38
C GLY A 334 8.06 -26.11 1.05
N ARG A 335 8.64 -26.87 1.98
CA ARG A 335 8.52 -26.64 3.42
C ARG A 335 9.76 -25.95 3.97
N VAL A 336 9.54 -24.94 4.80
CA VAL A 336 10.55 -24.39 5.70
C VAL A 336 10.17 -24.85 7.11
N PRO A 337 11.08 -25.49 7.87
CA PRO A 337 10.76 -25.98 9.21
C PRO A 337 10.15 -24.89 10.08
N ASN A 338 8.98 -25.17 10.66
CA ASN A 338 8.27 -24.27 11.57
C ASN A 338 7.86 -22.91 10.98
N VAL A 339 7.81 -22.79 9.64
CA VAL A 339 7.29 -21.62 8.92
C VAL A 339 6.20 -22.09 7.96
N THR A 340 5.01 -21.51 8.09
CA THR A 340 3.84 -21.80 7.24
C THR A 340 3.47 -20.56 6.46
N VAL A 341 3.12 -20.70 5.18
CA VAL A 341 2.60 -19.60 4.35
C VAL A 341 1.11 -19.81 4.14
N VAL A 342 0.31 -18.76 4.30
CA VAL A 342 -1.14 -18.78 4.08
C VAL A 342 -1.58 -17.55 3.28
N GLY A 343 -2.68 -17.69 2.54
CA GLY A 343 -3.24 -16.64 1.68
C GLY A 343 -2.74 -16.69 0.24
#